data_AF-A0A2G4GLA2-F1
#
_entry.id   AF-A0A2G4GLA2-F1
#
_cell.length_a   1.000
_cell.length_b   1.000
_cell.length_c   1.000
_cell.angle_alpha   90.00
_cell.angle_beta   90.00
_cell.angle_gamma   90.00
#
_symmetry.space_group_name_H-M   'P 1'
#
loop_
_entity.id
_entity.type
_entity.pdbx_description
1 polymer ?
#
loop_
_entity_poly.entity_id
_entity_poly.type
_entity_poly.pdbx_seq_one_letter_code
_entity_poly.pdbx_strand_id
1 'polypeptide(L)'
;MFNSAIRSINQLIVLLLMIFLSSIAGCKKNLTIREPVYAQNFETNSTENITAVTGWGQTLENWVHSFHGTKVLGEFNNTLVTIKVYRLPPHNMVYVGFDFYAHDAWEGNKKSVNGIVDVWNIRVNNQYQLSTTFSNTPNNKQSYPDWIGVVIPAPPRGNSLDTLLPGVCTYKDRINGSSKYRISFTRPHKDSVLVLQLNDALQGNTCDKSWSIDNLIVEAITN
;
A
#
# COMPACT_ATOMS: atom_id res chain seq x y z
N MET A 1 42.34 57.28 28.59
CA MET A 1 42.48 56.38 27.40
C MET A 1 42.37 54.89 27.75
N PHE A 2 43.03 54.39 28.81
CA PHE A 2 43.02 52.97 29.18
C PHE A 2 41.63 52.32 29.42
N ASN A 3 40.73 52.99 30.15
CA ASN A 3 39.40 52.44 30.47
C ASN A 3 38.47 52.30 29.24
N SER A 4 38.70 53.08 28.19
CA SER A 4 37.93 52.97 26.94
C SER A 4 38.32 51.72 26.15
N ALA A 5 39.62 51.39 26.10
CA ALA A 5 40.11 50.20 25.40
C ALA A 5 39.61 48.90 26.04
N ILE A 6 39.60 48.81 27.37
CA ILE A 6 39.09 47.64 28.12
C ILE A 6 37.59 47.43 27.86
N ARG A 7 36.81 48.52 27.81
CA ARG A 7 35.36 48.46 27.55
C ARG A 7 35.06 47.97 26.12
N SER A 8 35.84 48.42 25.14
CA SER A 8 35.75 47.96 23.75
C SER A 8 36.14 46.49 23.58
N ILE A 9 37.16 46.01 24.30
CA ILE A 9 37.56 44.60 24.30
C ILE A 9 36.46 43.71 24.89
N ASN A 10 35.85 44.12 26.01
CA ASN A 10 34.75 43.36 26.61
C ASN A 10 33.51 43.31 25.71
N GLN A 11 33.19 44.39 24.99
CA GLN A 11 32.10 44.39 24.01
C GLN A 11 32.40 43.46 22.82
N LEU A 12 33.64 43.41 22.35
CA LEU A 12 34.06 42.51 21.28
C LEU A 12 33.97 41.04 21.70
N ILE A 13 34.37 40.71 22.94
CA ILE A 13 34.28 39.36 23.51
C ILE A 13 32.81 38.93 23.65
N VAL A 14 31.92 39.80 24.13
CA VAL A 14 30.49 39.51 24.23
C VAL A 14 29.86 39.30 22.85
N LEU A 15 30.26 40.10 21.86
CA LEU A 15 29.78 39.94 20.48
C LEU A 15 30.25 38.62 19.86
N LEU A 16 31.52 38.25 20.08
CA LEU A 16 32.08 36.97 19.65
C LEU A 16 31.38 35.77 20.32
N LEU A 17 31.06 35.86 21.61
CA LEU A 17 30.30 34.84 22.34
C LEU A 17 28.86 34.70 21.81
N MET A 18 28.20 35.82 21.47
CA MET A 18 26.85 35.80 20.90
C MET A 18 26.82 35.17 19.49
N ILE A 19 27.84 35.43 18.67
CA ILE A 19 28.02 34.78 17.34
C ILE A 19 28.33 33.28 17.50
N PHE A 20 29.12 32.92 18.52
CA PHE A 20 29.42 31.52 18.82
C PHE A 20 28.19 30.76 19.34
N LEU A 21 27.34 31.35 20.20
CA LEU A 21 26.10 30.72 20.66
C LEU A 21 25.05 30.57 19.55
N SER A 22 24.99 31.51 18.60
CA SER A 22 24.04 31.45 17.48
C SER A 22 24.44 30.46 16.38
N SER A 23 25.70 30.04 16.32
CA SER A 23 26.19 29.02 15.39
C SER A 23 25.98 27.57 15.87
N ILE A 24 25.65 27.36 17.15
CA ILE A 24 25.35 26.02 17.72
C ILE A 24 23.86 25.65 17.61
N ALA A 25 22.99 26.61 17.29
CA ALA A 25 21.55 26.40 17.08
C ALA A 25 21.21 25.98 15.63
N GLY A 26 22.17 25.40 14.91
CA GLY A 26 21.92 24.81 13.60
C GLY A 26 20.90 23.68 13.69
N CYS A 27 19.80 23.80 12.95
CA CYS A 27 18.77 22.77 12.86
C CYS A 27 19.41 21.47 12.35
N LYS A 28 19.62 20.49 13.23
CA LYS A 28 19.95 19.12 12.80
C LYS A 28 18.72 18.56 12.11
N LYS A 29 18.70 18.63 10.78
CA LYS A 29 17.73 17.86 9.99
C LYS A 29 18.09 16.39 10.20
N ASN A 30 17.38 15.71 11.09
CA ASN A 30 17.51 14.27 11.21
C ASN A 30 17.27 13.65 9.83
N LEU A 31 18.14 12.73 9.44
CA LEU A 31 17.98 11.99 8.20
C LEU A 31 16.79 11.04 8.37
N THR A 32 15.85 11.07 7.42
CA THR A 32 14.78 10.07 7.38
C THR A 32 15.40 8.69 7.19
N ILE A 33 15.21 7.82 8.18
CA ILE A 33 15.63 6.41 8.13
C ILE A 33 14.43 5.58 7.68
N ARG A 34 14.64 4.69 6.70
CA ARG A 34 13.65 3.71 6.25
C ARG A 34 14.24 2.31 6.47
N GLU A 35 13.62 1.54 7.35
CA GLU A 35 14.06 0.20 7.70
C GLU A 35 13.06 -0.84 7.16
N PRO A 36 13.46 -1.75 6.26
CA PRO A 36 12.58 -2.81 5.77
C PRO A 36 12.31 -3.81 6.90
N VAL A 37 11.03 -3.94 7.28
CA VAL A 37 10.59 -4.79 8.40
C VAL A 37 9.82 -6.03 7.94
N TYR A 38 9.34 -6.04 6.70
CA TYR A 38 8.66 -7.17 6.09
C TYR A 38 8.81 -7.12 4.57
N ALA A 39 9.07 -8.26 3.95
CA ALA A 39 9.08 -8.40 2.50
C ALA A 39 8.60 -9.80 2.11
N GLN A 40 7.70 -9.90 1.14
CA GLN A 40 7.23 -11.14 0.55
C GLN A 40 7.03 -11.00 -0.96
N ASN A 41 7.67 -11.89 -1.72
CA ASN A 41 7.48 -12.07 -3.16
C ASN A 41 6.85 -13.44 -3.50
N PHE A 42 6.43 -14.19 -2.48
CA PHE A 42 5.70 -15.47 -2.58
C PHE A 42 6.37 -16.62 -3.35
N GLU A 43 7.57 -16.44 -3.91
CA GLU A 43 8.27 -17.46 -4.71
C GLU A 43 8.57 -18.74 -3.92
N THR A 44 8.75 -18.61 -2.61
CA THR A 44 9.00 -19.72 -1.67
C THR A 44 7.72 -20.38 -1.14
N ASN A 45 6.54 -19.96 -1.60
CA ASN A 45 5.23 -20.32 -1.03
C ASN A 45 5.07 -19.95 0.46
N SER A 46 5.93 -19.08 1.01
CA SER A 46 5.81 -18.64 2.40
C SER A 46 4.60 -17.74 2.59
N THR A 47 3.79 -18.06 3.60
CA THR A 47 2.59 -17.30 3.96
C THR A 47 2.55 -17.02 5.46
N GLU A 48 3.73 -16.90 6.07
CA GLU A 48 3.86 -16.60 7.50
C GLU A 48 3.17 -15.29 7.86
N ASN A 49 2.41 -15.31 8.95
CA ASN A 49 1.64 -14.19 9.46
C ASN A 49 0.53 -13.68 8.52
N ILE A 50 0.13 -14.49 7.54
CA ILE A 50 -0.98 -14.21 6.63
C ILE A 50 -2.14 -15.15 6.96
N THR A 51 -3.34 -14.58 7.07
CA THR A 51 -4.60 -15.33 7.17
C THR A 51 -5.59 -14.79 6.15
N ALA A 52 -6.26 -15.65 5.40
CA ALA A 52 -7.36 -15.26 4.52
C ALA A 52 -8.66 -15.94 4.96
N VAL A 53 -9.73 -15.15 5.10
CA VAL A 53 -11.04 -15.61 5.55
C VAL A 53 -12.10 -15.11 4.58
N THR A 54 -12.96 -15.98 4.09
CA THR A 54 -14.05 -15.61 3.18
C THR A 54 -15.12 -14.80 3.89
N GLY A 55 -15.99 -14.13 3.13
CA GLY A 55 -17.15 -13.41 3.67
C GLY A 55 -18.12 -14.28 4.50
N TRP A 56 -18.01 -15.61 4.42
CA TRP A 56 -18.79 -16.57 5.19
C TRP A 56 -18.05 -17.12 6.43
N GLY A 57 -16.85 -16.61 6.72
CA GLY A 57 -16.06 -17.00 7.89
C GLY A 57 -15.19 -18.24 7.68
N GLN A 58 -15.06 -18.76 6.46
CA GLN A 58 -14.17 -19.89 6.17
C GLN A 58 -12.73 -19.43 6.01
N THR A 59 -11.81 -20.02 6.78
CA THR A 59 -10.36 -19.86 6.55
C THR A 59 -9.94 -20.60 5.30
N LEU A 60 -9.25 -19.93 4.39
CA LEU A 60 -8.66 -20.53 3.20
C LEU A 60 -7.28 -21.11 3.52
N GLU A 61 -6.76 -21.98 2.66
CA GLU A 61 -5.40 -22.52 2.71
C GLU A 61 -4.83 -22.55 1.28
N ASN A 62 -3.50 -22.71 1.13
CA ASN A 62 -2.84 -22.86 -0.17
C ASN A 62 -3.13 -21.72 -1.18
N TRP A 63 -3.11 -20.49 -0.70
CA TRP A 63 -3.36 -19.26 -1.46
C TRP A 63 -2.14 -18.73 -2.22
N VAL A 64 -1.15 -19.55 -2.57
CA VAL A 64 -0.05 -19.13 -3.45
C VAL A 64 -0.11 -19.96 -4.72
N HIS A 65 -0.20 -19.29 -5.87
CA HIS A 65 -0.24 -19.96 -7.17
C HIS A 65 0.65 -19.25 -8.19
N SER A 66 0.99 -19.97 -9.26
CA SER A 66 1.76 -19.41 -10.36
C SER A 66 0.89 -18.58 -11.28
N PHE A 67 1.33 -17.36 -11.58
CA PHE A 67 0.68 -16.47 -12.53
C PHE A 67 1.75 -15.75 -13.37
N HIS A 68 1.68 -15.91 -14.69
CA HIS A 68 2.56 -15.23 -15.66
C HIS A 68 4.07 -15.31 -15.32
N GLY A 69 4.54 -16.48 -14.89
CA GLY A 69 5.96 -16.74 -14.64
C GLY A 69 6.47 -16.37 -13.24
N THR A 70 5.62 -15.82 -12.37
CA THR A 70 5.92 -15.59 -10.95
C THR A 70 4.90 -16.31 -10.07
N LYS A 71 5.05 -16.20 -8.74
CA LYS A 71 4.03 -16.62 -7.79
C LYS A 71 3.36 -15.43 -7.13
N VAL A 72 2.06 -15.56 -6.91
CA VAL A 72 1.24 -14.51 -6.32
C VAL A 72 0.42 -15.04 -5.15
N LEU A 73 0.10 -14.18 -4.18
CA LEU A 73 -0.81 -14.48 -3.09
C LEU A 73 -2.25 -14.23 -3.54
N GLY A 74 -3.03 -15.29 -3.67
CA GLY A 74 -4.38 -15.33 -4.19
C GLY A 74 -4.63 -16.67 -4.89
N GLU A 75 -5.62 -16.78 -5.75
CA GLU A 75 -6.59 -15.74 -6.11
C GLU A 75 -7.72 -15.64 -5.09
N PHE A 76 -8.20 -14.42 -4.84
CA PHE A 76 -9.21 -14.13 -3.82
C PHE A 76 -10.47 -13.54 -4.44
N ASN A 77 -11.62 -13.92 -3.90
CA ASN A 77 -12.92 -13.32 -4.16
C ASN A 77 -13.72 -13.35 -2.87
N ASN A 78 -14.38 -12.24 -2.52
CA ASN A 78 -15.12 -12.05 -1.29
C ASN A 78 -14.32 -12.49 -0.05
N THR A 79 -13.08 -12.02 0.07
CA THR A 79 -12.11 -12.50 1.06
C THR A 79 -11.43 -11.36 1.78
N LEU A 80 -11.25 -11.51 3.10
CA LEU A 80 -10.40 -10.68 3.94
C LEU A 80 -9.05 -11.36 4.13
N VAL A 81 -8.00 -10.76 3.57
CA VAL A 81 -6.61 -11.13 3.82
C VAL A 81 -6.06 -10.22 4.91
N THR A 82 -5.52 -10.81 5.97
CA THR A 82 -4.86 -10.10 7.08
C THR A 82 -3.41 -10.51 7.16
N ILE A 83 -2.51 -9.52 7.14
CA ILE A 83 -1.06 -9.68 7.22
C ILE A 83 -0.58 -8.95 8.48
N LYS A 84 0.06 -9.68 9.39
CA LYS A 84 0.57 -9.11 10.65
C LYS A 84 2.09 -9.01 10.60
N VAL A 85 2.61 -7.80 10.75
CA VAL A 85 4.04 -7.55 10.89
C VAL A 85 4.32 -7.23 12.35
N TYR A 86 5.10 -8.09 13.01
CA TYR A 86 5.39 -7.98 14.43
C TYR A 86 6.77 -7.37 14.68
N ARG A 87 6.96 -6.83 15.89
CA ARG A 87 8.26 -6.36 16.39
C ARG A 87 8.88 -5.25 15.53
N LEU A 88 8.06 -4.30 15.07
CA LEU A 88 8.57 -3.13 14.38
C LEU A 88 9.51 -2.33 15.31
N PRO A 89 10.64 -1.81 14.82
CA PRO A 89 11.52 -0.93 15.56
C PRO A 89 10.80 0.39 15.88
N PRO A 90 11.30 1.23 16.81
CA PRO A 90 10.74 2.56 17.04
C PRO A 90 10.69 3.39 15.74
N HIS A 91 9.51 3.90 15.40
CA HIS A 91 9.25 4.67 14.18
C HIS A 91 8.10 5.65 14.37
N ASN A 92 7.87 6.54 13.39
CA ASN A 92 6.75 7.48 13.39
C ASN A 92 5.84 7.40 12.16
N MET A 93 6.28 6.68 11.13
CA MET A 93 5.50 6.36 9.94
C MET A 93 5.80 4.94 9.46
N VAL A 94 4.90 4.40 8.65
CA VAL A 94 5.13 3.16 7.89
C VAL A 94 4.91 3.42 6.41
N TYR A 95 5.72 2.78 5.58
CA TYR A 95 5.47 2.64 4.16
C TYR A 95 5.02 1.22 3.86
N VAL A 96 4.02 1.09 3.00
CA VAL A 96 3.55 -0.19 2.47
C VAL A 96 3.52 -0.09 0.95
N GLY A 97 4.05 -1.09 0.26
CA GLY A 97 4.01 -1.19 -1.19
C GLY A 97 3.81 -2.63 -1.64
N PHE A 98 3.03 -2.85 -2.70
CA PHE A 98 2.82 -4.16 -3.32
C PHE A 98 2.31 -4.02 -4.75
N ASP A 99 2.47 -5.08 -5.53
CA ASP A 99 1.77 -5.25 -6.79
C ASP A 99 0.38 -5.86 -6.54
N PHE A 100 -0.63 -5.29 -7.18
CA PHE A 100 -2.01 -5.79 -7.15
C PHE A 100 -2.42 -6.24 -8.54
N TYR A 101 -3.08 -7.39 -8.63
CA TYR A 101 -3.62 -7.90 -9.88
C TYR A 101 -5.15 -8.00 -9.79
N ALA A 102 -5.84 -7.35 -10.73
CA ALA A 102 -7.26 -7.57 -10.97
C ALA A 102 -7.42 -8.60 -12.08
N HIS A 103 -7.97 -9.77 -11.78
CA HIS A 103 -8.13 -10.88 -12.71
C HIS A 103 -9.53 -10.98 -13.28
N ASP A 104 -9.62 -11.30 -14.56
CA ASP A 104 -10.86 -11.62 -15.27
C ASP A 104 -11.86 -10.44 -15.26
N ALA A 105 -13.13 -10.67 -14.91
CA ALA A 105 -14.23 -9.76 -15.24
C ALA A 105 -14.52 -8.68 -14.17
N TRP A 106 -13.51 -7.93 -13.72
CA TRP A 106 -13.75 -6.74 -12.89
C TRP A 106 -14.52 -5.66 -13.67
N GLU A 107 -15.58 -5.12 -13.07
CA GLU A 107 -16.53 -4.19 -13.70
C GLU A 107 -16.50 -2.78 -13.09
N GLY A 108 -15.53 -2.47 -12.23
CA GLY A 108 -15.31 -1.14 -11.68
C GLY A 108 -16.53 -0.60 -10.94
N ASN A 109 -16.97 0.59 -11.34
CA ASN A 109 -18.08 1.33 -10.74
C ASN A 109 -19.47 0.88 -11.23
N LYS A 110 -19.54 -0.13 -12.11
CA LYS A 110 -20.82 -0.68 -12.54
C LYS A 110 -21.49 -1.38 -11.37
N LYS A 111 -22.73 -0.99 -11.07
CA LYS A 111 -23.53 -1.65 -10.04
C LYS A 111 -24.01 -3.00 -10.55
N SER A 112 -23.81 -4.03 -9.75
CA SER A 112 -24.48 -5.33 -9.89
C SER A 112 -25.99 -5.20 -9.71
N VAL A 113 -26.71 -6.31 -9.95
CA VAL A 113 -28.16 -6.41 -9.72
C VAL A 113 -28.58 -6.05 -8.29
N ASN A 114 -27.69 -6.24 -7.31
CA ASN A 114 -27.91 -5.92 -5.89
C ASN A 114 -27.42 -4.51 -5.51
N GLY A 115 -27.02 -3.69 -6.49
CA GLY A 115 -26.56 -2.31 -6.26
C GLY A 115 -25.11 -2.18 -5.77
N ILE A 116 -24.39 -3.29 -5.62
CA ILE A 116 -23.00 -3.35 -5.14
C ILE A 116 -22.05 -3.25 -6.34
N VAL A 117 -20.97 -2.48 -6.21
CA VAL A 117 -19.89 -2.39 -7.20
C VAL A 117 -18.69 -3.25 -6.78
N ASP A 118 -17.73 -3.46 -7.69
CA ASP A 118 -16.54 -4.27 -7.42
C ASP A 118 -15.53 -3.51 -6.56
N VAL A 119 -15.86 -3.31 -5.28
CA VAL A 119 -15.04 -2.59 -4.31
C VAL A 119 -13.88 -3.45 -3.85
N TRP A 120 -12.70 -2.83 -3.76
CA TRP A 120 -11.53 -3.35 -3.08
C TRP A 120 -10.97 -2.33 -2.09
N ASN A 121 -10.46 -2.81 -0.96
CA ASN A 121 -10.15 -2.00 0.20
C ASN A 121 -8.78 -2.35 0.78
N ILE A 122 -8.13 -1.32 1.32
CA ILE A 122 -6.94 -1.43 2.17
C ILE A 122 -7.27 -0.82 3.52
N ARG A 123 -6.97 -1.55 4.59
CA ARG A 123 -6.98 -1.02 5.95
C ARG A 123 -5.66 -1.31 6.63
N VAL A 124 -5.24 -0.40 7.50
CA VAL A 124 -4.12 -0.61 8.41
C VAL A 124 -4.62 -0.35 9.83
N ASN A 125 -4.46 -1.34 10.72
CA ASN A 125 -5.00 -1.33 12.08
C ASN A 125 -6.51 -0.99 12.09
N ASN A 126 -7.29 -1.67 11.24
CA ASN A 126 -8.73 -1.46 11.02
C ASN A 126 -9.14 -0.08 10.46
N GLN A 127 -8.20 0.82 10.14
CA GLN A 127 -8.50 2.13 9.55
C GLN A 127 -8.31 2.09 8.04
N TYR A 128 -9.30 2.58 7.28
CA TYR A 128 -9.20 2.64 5.83
C TYR A 128 -8.05 3.53 5.37
N GLN A 129 -7.22 2.96 4.51
CA GLN A 129 -6.22 3.67 3.73
C GLN A 129 -6.76 4.02 2.34
N LEU A 130 -7.52 3.11 1.74
CA LEU A 130 -8.18 3.30 0.44
C LEU A 130 -9.38 2.36 0.34
N SER A 131 -10.47 2.84 -0.27
CA SER A 131 -11.58 2.03 -0.75
C SER A 131 -11.87 2.46 -2.19
N THR A 132 -11.72 1.55 -3.14
CA THR A 132 -11.70 1.88 -4.57
C THR A 132 -12.27 0.74 -5.42
N THR A 133 -12.25 0.88 -6.75
CA THR A 133 -12.67 -0.16 -7.70
C THR A 133 -11.65 -0.28 -8.83
N PHE A 134 -11.61 -1.45 -9.48
CA PHE A 134 -10.79 -1.74 -10.66
C PHE A 134 -11.68 -2.27 -11.79
N SER A 135 -11.26 -2.13 -13.05
CA SER A 135 -12.04 -2.64 -14.18
C SER A 135 -11.17 -3.19 -15.31
N ASN A 136 -11.45 -4.43 -15.69
CA ASN A 136 -10.99 -5.04 -16.93
C ASN A 136 -12.09 -5.01 -18.02
N THR A 137 -13.29 -4.56 -17.69
CA THR A 137 -14.43 -4.61 -18.61
C THR A 137 -14.47 -3.36 -19.48
N PRO A 138 -14.50 -3.48 -20.82
CA PRO A 138 -14.63 -2.34 -21.71
C PRO A 138 -15.81 -1.43 -21.33
N ASN A 139 -15.60 -0.11 -21.39
CA ASN A 139 -16.56 0.93 -21.04
C ASN A 139 -16.96 1.05 -19.56
N ASN A 140 -16.58 0.10 -18.70
CA ASN A 140 -16.82 0.19 -17.27
C ASN A 140 -15.69 0.98 -16.60
N LYS A 141 -15.99 2.19 -16.13
CA LYS A 141 -15.03 3.05 -15.42
C LYS A 141 -14.69 2.50 -14.04
N GLN A 142 -13.52 2.88 -13.53
CA GLN A 142 -13.04 2.49 -12.21
C GLN A 142 -12.70 3.72 -11.36
N SER A 143 -12.55 3.53 -10.06
CA SER A 143 -12.16 4.60 -9.14
C SER A 143 -10.66 4.68 -8.91
N TYR A 144 -9.91 3.58 -8.99
CA TYR A 144 -8.47 3.62 -8.69
C TYR A 144 -7.73 4.60 -9.61
N PRO A 145 -6.88 5.50 -9.07
CA PRO A 145 -6.28 5.50 -7.72
C PRO A 145 -7.09 6.21 -6.62
N ASP A 146 -8.22 6.80 -6.97
CA ASP A 146 -9.05 7.57 -6.06
C ASP A 146 -10.01 6.71 -5.24
N TRP A 147 -10.63 7.34 -4.26
CA TRP A 147 -11.70 6.73 -3.48
C TRP A 147 -12.93 6.45 -4.35
N ILE A 148 -13.67 5.42 -3.99
CA ILE A 148 -15.00 5.16 -4.54
C ILE A 148 -15.88 6.41 -4.42
N GLY A 149 -16.63 6.73 -5.48
CA GLY A 149 -17.45 7.93 -5.55
C GLY A 149 -16.72 9.19 -6.04
N VAL A 150 -15.47 9.07 -6.49
CA VAL A 150 -14.76 10.16 -7.18
C VAL A 150 -15.60 10.75 -8.33
N VAL A 151 -15.57 12.07 -8.47
CA VAL A 151 -16.38 12.82 -9.45
C VAL A 151 -16.00 12.44 -10.89
N ILE A 152 -14.70 12.26 -11.15
CA ILE A 152 -14.16 11.92 -12.47
C ILE A 152 -13.49 10.56 -12.37
N PRO A 153 -14.22 9.45 -12.61
CA PRO A 153 -13.64 8.12 -12.54
C PRO A 153 -12.73 7.83 -13.74
N ALA A 154 -11.69 7.03 -13.49
CA ALA A 154 -10.71 6.61 -14.47
C ALA A 154 -11.31 5.64 -15.51
N PRO A 155 -10.76 5.58 -16.74
CA PRO A 155 -11.12 4.54 -17.70
C PRO A 155 -10.77 3.14 -17.15
N PRO A 156 -11.35 2.05 -17.70
CA PRO A 156 -10.93 0.69 -17.36
C PRO A 156 -9.43 0.52 -17.56
N ARG A 157 -8.76 -0.14 -16.61
CA ARG A 157 -7.30 -0.31 -16.55
C ARG A 157 -6.51 0.99 -16.41
N GLY A 158 -7.16 2.10 -16.05
CA GLY A 158 -6.47 3.36 -15.79
C GLY A 158 -5.43 3.21 -14.66
N ASN A 159 -4.22 3.73 -14.86
CA ASN A 159 -3.10 3.64 -13.91
C ASN A 159 -2.55 2.22 -13.66
N SER A 160 -2.88 1.23 -14.50
CA SER A 160 -2.22 -0.07 -14.48
C SER A 160 -0.79 0.04 -15.01
N LEU A 161 0.13 -0.74 -14.43
CA LEU A 161 1.48 -0.96 -14.97
C LEU A 161 1.48 -1.92 -16.16
N ASP A 162 0.55 -2.88 -16.19
CA ASP A 162 0.45 -3.86 -17.28
C ASP A 162 -1.03 -4.21 -17.54
N THR A 163 -1.38 -4.32 -18.82
CA THR A 163 -2.72 -4.63 -19.32
C THR A 163 -2.74 -5.82 -20.27
N LEU A 164 -1.57 -6.37 -20.61
CA LEU A 164 -1.40 -7.48 -21.54
C LEU A 164 -1.09 -8.77 -20.78
N LEU A 165 -1.85 -8.99 -19.72
CA LEU A 165 -1.79 -10.20 -18.89
C LEU A 165 -3.01 -11.09 -19.18
N PRO A 166 -2.82 -12.42 -19.29
CA PRO A 166 -3.94 -13.34 -19.44
C PRO A 166 -4.88 -13.29 -18.23
N GLY A 167 -6.14 -13.68 -18.41
CA GLY A 167 -7.03 -13.97 -17.28
C GLY A 167 -6.55 -15.19 -16.49
N VAL A 168 -7.04 -15.37 -15.27
CA VAL A 168 -6.73 -16.58 -14.51
C VAL A 168 -7.71 -17.69 -14.84
N CYS A 169 -8.98 -17.34 -15.16
CA CYS A 169 -10.00 -18.34 -15.42
C CYS A 169 -10.95 -17.98 -16.59
N THR A 170 -12.00 -17.20 -16.38
CA THR A 170 -13.01 -16.91 -17.42
C THR A 170 -12.40 -16.22 -18.65
N TYR A 171 -11.36 -15.40 -18.45
CA TYR A 171 -10.62 -14.69 -19.48
C TYR A 171 -9.24 -15.29 -19.75
N LYS A 172 -9.00 -16.57 -19.40
CA LYS A 172 -7.68 -17.23 -19.58
C LYS A 172 -7.10 -17.10 -21.00
N ASP A 173 -7.97 -17.16 -22.02
CA ASP A 173 -7.56 -17.11 -23.43
C ASP A 173 -7.48 -15.67 -23.98
N ARG A 174 -7.75 -14.65 -23.14
CA ARG A 174 -7.65 -13.24 -23.51
C ARG A 174 -6.32 -12.68 -23.02
N ILE A 175 -5.52 -12.15 -23.94
CA ILE A 175 -4.24 -11.50 -23.62
C ILE A 175 -4.37 -10.30 -22.68
N ASN A 176 -5.57 -9.74 -22.49
CA ASN A 176 -5.86 -8.63 -21.61
C ASN A 176 -6.89 -9.00 -20.53
N GLY A 177 -6.90 -10.27 -20.13
CA GLY A 177 -7.83 -10.78 -19.11
C GLY A 177 -7.54 -10.25 -17.71
N SER A 178 -6.30 -9.86 -17.41
CA SER A 178 -5.91 -9.25 -16.12
C SER A 178 -5.26 -7.88 -16.30
N SER A 179 -5.19 -7.11 -15.22
CA SER A 179 -4.39 -5.88 -15.13
C SER A 179 -3.59 -5.83 -13.84
N LYS A 180 -2.35 -5.29 -13.92
CA LYS A 180 -1.42 -5.15 -12.80
C LYS A 180 -1.30 -3.68 -12.40
N TYR A 181 -1.26 -3.41 -11.10
CA TYR A 181 -1.11 -2.07 -10.53
C TYR A 181 0.00 -2.10 -9.47
N ARG A 182 0.72 -0.99 -9.32
CA ARG A 182 1.56 -0.75 -8.13
C ARG A 182 0.78 0.10 -7.15
N ILE A 183 0.53 -0.45 -5.98
CA ILE A 183 -0.10 0.28 -4.89
C ILE A 183 0.96 0.56 -3.83
N SER A 184 1.05 1.80 -3.39
CA SER A 184 1.89 2.15 -2.24
C SER A 184 1.37 3.37 -1.51
N PHE A 185 1.60 3.42 -0.21
CA PHE A 185 1.24 4.55 0.63
C PHE A 185 2.18 4.65 1.83
N THR A 186 2.24 5.85 2.40
CA THR A 186 2.90 6.11 3.68
C THR A 186 1.89 6.71 4.64
N ARG A 187 1.87 6.27 5.89
CA ARG A 187 0.97 6.83 6.91
C ARG A 187 1.61 6.92 8.29
N PRO A 188 1.12 7.80 9.19
CA PRO A 188 1.51 7.79 10.59
C PRO A 188 1.20 6.45 11.25
N HIS A 189 2.18 5.91 11.99
CA HIS A 189 2.08 4.67 12.74
C HIS A 189 3.20 4.64 13.78
N LYS A 190 2.93 4.06 14.96
CA LYS A 190 3.87 3.97 16.08
C LYS A 190 3.83 2.64 16.82
N ASP A 191 2.84 1.80 16.53
CA ASP A 191 2.66 0.53 17.23
C ASP A 191 3.79 -0.44 16.84
N SER A 192 4.16 -1.34 17.75
CA SER A 192 5.15 -2.39 17.48
C SER A 192 4.62 -3.51 16.57
N VAL A 193 3.32 -3.46 16.24
CA VAL A 193 2.65 -4.41 15.34
C VAL A 193 1.85 -3.63 14.31
N LEU A 194 2.03 -3.95 13.04
CA LEU A 194 1.21 -3.47 11.94
C LEU A 194 0.27 -4.59 11.48
N VAL A 195 -1.02 -4.26 11.35
CA VAL A 195 -2.04 -5.16 10.79
C VAL A 195 -2.52 -4.59 9.47
N LEU A 196 -2.03 -5.14 8.36
CA LEU A 196 -2.50 -4.82 7.01
C LEU A 196 -3.67 -5.73 6.66
N GLN A 197 -4.78 -5.14 6.23
CA GLN A 197 -5.97 -5.86 5.81
C GLN A 197 -6.33 -5.46 4.38
N LEU A 198 -6.47 -6.45 3.53
CA LEU A 198 -6.84 -6.31 2.13
C LEU A 198 -8.14 -7.09 1.94
N ASN A 199 -9.18 -6.44 1.46
CA ASN A 199 -10.46 -7.12 1.25
C ASN A 199 -11.24 -6.52 0.11
N ASP A 200 -12.11 -7.34 -0.46
CA ASP A 200 -13.03 -6.95 -1.51
C ASP A 200 -14.49 -7.09 -1.07
N ALA A 201 -15.40 -6.69 -1.96
CA ALA A 201 -16.83 -6.97 -1.90
C ALA A 201 -17.32 -7.57 -3.24
N LEU A 202 -16.45 -8.34 -3.91
CA LEU A 202 -16.79 -9.01 -5.15
C LEU A 202 -17.94 -9.99 -4.94
N GLN A 203 -18.73 -10.14 -5.99
CA GLN A 203 -19.76 -11.16 -6.10
C GLN A 203 -19.31 -12.25 -7.06
N GLY A 204 -19.91 -13.43 -6.95
CA GLY A 204 -19.61 -14.57 -7.80
C GLY A 204 -18.56 -15.49 -7.18
N ASN A 205 -17.71 -16.04 -8.02
CA ASN A 205 -16.63 -16.94 -7.61
C ASN A 205 -15.28 -16.48 -8.18
N THR A 206 -14.19 -17.14 -7.78
CA THR A 206 -12.82 -16.79 -8.20
C THR A 206 -12.62 -16.88 -9.71
N CYS A 207 -13.36 -17.73 -10.42
CA CYS A 207 -13.27 -17.83 -11.87
C CYS A 207 -13.87 -16.63 -12.61
N ASP A 208 -14.88 -15.98 -12.02
CA ASP A 208 -15.57 -14.84 -12.65
C ASP A 208 -14.70 -13.58 -12.56
N LYS A 209 -14.23 -13.29 -11.34
CA LYS A 209 -13.37 -12.16 -11.02
C LYS A 209 -12.66 -12.43 -9.70
N SER A 210 -11.35 -12.28 -9.70
CA SER A 210 -10.53 -12.51 -8.51
C SER A 210 -9.40 -11.50 -8.44
N TRP A 211 -8.67 -11.48 -7.33
CA TRP A 211 -7.47 -10.67 -7.20
C TRP A 211 -6.34 -11.42 -6.52
N SER A 212 -5.12 -10.95 -6.79
CA SER A 212 -3.93 -11.41 -6.09
C SER A 212 -3.00 -10.23 -5.79
N ILE A 213 -2.02 -10.47 -4.91
CA ILE A 213 -0.94 -9.53 -4.66
C ILE A 213 0.42 -10.20 -4.78
N ASP A 214 1.44 -9.39 -5.05
CA ASP A 214 2.83 -9.80 -5.10
C ASP A 214 3.75 -8.67 -4.62
N ASN A 215 5.03 -8.97 -4.38
CA ASN A 215 6.08 -8.01 -4.05
C ASN A 215 5.70 -7.06 -2.89
N LEU A 216 5.11 -7.60 -1.83
CA LEU A 216 4.73 -6.85 -0.64
C LEU A 216 5.95 -6.46 0.17
N ILE A 217 6.07 -5.17 0.46
CA ILE A 217 7.13 -4.59 1.30
C ILE A 217 6.48 -3.69 2.34
N VAL A 218 6.97 -3.79 3.59
CA VAL A 218 6.67 -2.86 4.68
C VAL A 218 7.98 -2.31 5.23
N GLU A 219 8.02 -1.00 5.40
CA GLU A 219 9.16 -0.31 6.01
C GLU A 219 8.70 0.55 7.19
N ALA A 220 9.46 0.51 8.27
CA ALA A 220 9.35 1.45 9.38
C ALA A 220 10.16 2.71 9.07
N ILE A 221 9.57 3.89 9.28
CA ILE A 221 10.17 5.17 8.94
C ILE A 221 10.30 6.04 10.18
N THR A 222 11.52 6.53 10.42
CA THR A 222 11.85 7.48 11.48
C THR A 222 12.36 8.77 10.86
N ASN A 223 11.70 9.87 11.20
CA ASN A 223 12.08 11.23 10.81
C ASN A 223 12.71 11.98 11.99
#